data_AF-A0A366W5M8-F1
#
_entry.id   AF-A0A366W5M8-F1
#
_cell.length_a   1.000
_cell.length_b   1.000
_cell.length_c   1.000
_cell.angle_alpha   90.00
_cell.angle_beta   90.00
_cell.angle_gamma   90.00
#
_symmetry.space_group_name_H-M   'P 1'
#
loop_
_entity.id
_entity.type
_entity.pdbx_description
1 polymer ?
#
loop_
_entity_poly.entity_id
_entity_poly.type
_entity_poly.pdbx_seq_one_letter_code
_entity_poly.pdbx_strand_id
1 'polypeptide(L)' 'MAFARPYRTDLLPIQPTTQCAGLVPLWMHMEGGSPFQAAPGQALAKVLAGFARLGLKPVVANELEFYLLDPS' A
#
# COMPACT_ATOMS: atom_id res chain seq x y z
N MET A 1 11.82 -17.51 0.98
CA MET A 1 11.68 -16.41 -0.02
C MET A 1 10.37 -15.65 0.22
N ALA A 2 10.20 -14.43 -0.30
CA ALA A 2 8.95 -13.65 -0.18
C ALA A 2 8.27 -13.44 -1.54
N PHE A 3 6.94 -13.47 -1.58
CA PHE A 3 6.11 -13.41 -2.79
C PHE A 3 5.03 -12.34 -2.67
N ALA A 4 4.72 -11.67 -3.77
CA ALA A 4 3.64 -10.68 -3.83
C ALA A 4 2.28 -11.38 -3.98
N ARG A 5 1.29 -10.94 -3.20
CA ARG A 5 -0.11 -11.38 -3.28
C ARG A 5 -1.04 -10.17 -3.23
N PRO A 6 -2.16 -10.16 -3.96
CA PRO A 6 -3.13 -9.08 -3.87
C PRO A 6 -3.65 -8.92 -2.44
N TYR A 7 -3.67 -7.70 -1.90
CA TYR A 7 -4.34 -7.44 -0.62
C TYR A 7 -5.84 -7.19 -0.82
N ARG A 8 -6.21 -6.72 -2.02
CA ARG A 8 -7.57 -6.54 -2.53
C ARG A 8 -7.68 -7.14 -3.92
N THR A 9 -8.88 -7.53 -4.33
CA THR A 9 -9.12 -8.24 -5.60
C THR A 9 -9.67 -7.36 -6.71
N ASP A 10 -10.08 -6.14 -6.40
CA ASP A 10 -10.58 -5.18 -7.37
C ASP A 10 -9.44 -4.39 -8.03
N LEU A 11 -9.68 -3.95 -9.28
CA LEU A 11 -8.75 -3.14 -10.06
C LEU A 11 -8.95 -1.66 -9.72
N LEU A 12 -7.87 -0.98 -9.35
CA LEU A 12 -7.88 0.46 -9.19
C LEU A 12 -7.72 1.18 -10.54
N PRO A 13 -8.39 2.33 -10.73
CA PRO A 13 -8.19 3.14 -11.92
C PRO A 13 -6.76 3.66 -11.96
N ILE A 14 -6.19 3.71 -13.16
CA ILE A 14 -4.91 4.36 -13.44
C ILE A 14 -5.12 5.44 -14.49
N GLN A 15 -4.14 6.34 -14.63
CA GLN A 15 -4.14 7.29 -15.74
C GLN A 15 -4.26 6.53 -17.06
N PRO A 16 -4.99 7.08 -18.05
CA PRO A 16 -5.14 6.46 -19.35
C PRO A 16 -3.77 6.13 -19.94
N THR A 17 -3.54 4.86 -20.20
CA THR A 17 -2.38 4.39 -20.96
C THR A 17 -2.82 4.05 -22.37
N THR A 18 -1.88 3.79 -23.28
CA THR A 18 -2.18 3.33 -24.65
C THR A 18 -2.85 1.95 -24.69
N GLN A 19 -2.93 1.23 -23.56
CA GLN A 19 -3.57 -0.07 -23.42
C GLN A 19 -4.63 -0.04 -22.31
N CYS A 20 -5.58 -0.97 -22.38
CA CYS A 20 -6.54 -1.17 -21.29
C CYS A 20 -5.82 -1.83 -20.10
N ALA A 21 -5.64 -1.09 -19.00
CA ALA A 21 -4.91 -1.55 -17.83
C ALA A 21 -5.53 -0.99 -16.53
N GLY A 22 -5.27 -1.68 -15.42
CA GLY A 22 -5.70 -1.31 -14.07
C GLY A 22 -4.61 -1.66 -13.04
N LEU A 23 -4.66 -1.03 -11.87
CA LEU A 23 -3.66 -1.24 -10.81
C LEU A 23 -4.17 -2.23 -9.76
N VAL A 24 -3.36 -3.24 -9.45
CA VAL A 24 -3.61 -4.20 -8.37
C VAL A 24 -2.60 -3.97 -7.26
N PRO A 25 -3.02 -3.51 -6.08
CA PRO A 25 -2.12 -3.39 -4.94
C PRO A 25 -1.72 -4.76 -4.36
N LEU A 26 -0.44 -4.96 -4.12
CA LEU A 26 0.12 -6.21 -3.64
C LEU A 26 0.78 -6.04 -2.26
N TRP A 27 0.71 -7.09 -1.45
CA TRP A 27 1.49 -7.26 -0.22
C TRP A 27 2.44 -8.43 -0.35
N MET A 28 3.63 -8.29 0.24
CA MET A 28 4.60 -9.36 0.31
C MET A 28 4.27 -10.34 1.44
N HIS A 29 4.41 -11.62 1.16
CA HIS A 29 4.21 -12.72 2.11
C HIS A 29 5.42 -13.63 2.07
N MET A 30 5.78 -14.22 3.20
CA MET A 30 6.73 -15.33 3.24
C MET A 30 6.14 -16.53 2.49
N GLU A 31 7.01 -17.42 2.03
CA GLU A 31 6.64 -18.67 1.36
C GLU A 31 5.61 -19.51 2.14
N GLY A 32 5.71 -19.54 3.47
CA GLY A 32 4.73 -20.18 4.36
C GLY A 32 3.40 -19.43 4.52
N GLY A 33 3.17 -18.38 3.73
CA GLY A 33 1.96 -17.56 3.76
C GLY A 33 1.91 -16.50 4.86
N SER A 34 2.88 -16.48 5.77
CA SER A 34 2.92 -15.47 6.84
C SER A 34 3.25 -14.07 6.29
N PRO A 35 2.79 -12.99 6.96
CA PRO A 35 3.13 -11.61 6.59
C PRO A 35 4.65 -11.37 6.54
N PHE A 36 5.16 -10.81 5.44
CA PHE A 36 6.54 -10.32 5.36
C PHE A 36 6.69 -9.03 6.17
N GLN A 37 7.35 -9.10 7.33
CA GLN A 37 7.39 -8.00 8.31
C GLN A 37 7.99 -6.68 7.80
N ALA A 38 8.83 -6.72 6.76
CA ALA A 38 9.39 -5.51 6.15
C ALA A 38 8.47 -4.87 5.08
N ALA A 39 7.33 -5.49 4.76
CA ALA A 39 6.34 -4.89 3.88
C ALA A 39 5.66 -3.68 4.57
N PRO A 40 5.77 -2.46 4.03
CA PRO A 40 5.28 -1.25 4.71
C PRO A 40 3.78 -1.30 5.06
N GLY A 41 2.95 -1.87 4.18
CA GLY A 41 1.51 -2.03 4.42
C GLY A 41 1.19 -2.93 5.62
N GLN A 42 1.96 -4.01 5.81
CA GLN A 42 1.78 -4.91 6.96
C GLN A 42 2.35 -4.31 8.24
N ALA A 43 3.46 -3.56 8.16
CA ALA A 43 3.99 -2.80 9.28
C ALA A 43 2.95 -1.75 9.77
N LEU A 44 2.33 -1.02 8.85
CA LEU A 44 1.26 -0.07 9.17
C LEU A 44 0.03 -0.77 9.78
N ALA A 45 -0.40 -1.91 9.23
CA ALA A 45 -1.52 -2.67 9.78
C ALA A 45 -1.30 -3.07 11.25
N LYS A 46 -0.07 -3.42 11.63
CA LYS A 46 0.31 -3.73 13.02
C LYS A 46 0.16 -2.52 13.95
N VAL A 47 0.57 -1.33 13.48
CA VAL A 47 0.41 -0.07 14.23
C VAL A 47 -1.06 0.28 14.41
N LEU A 48 -1.86 0.21 13.33
CA LEU A 48 -3.30 0.48 13.36
C LEU A 48 -4.05 -0.47 14.29
N ALA A 49 -3.67 -1.75 14.36
CA ALA A 49 -4.22 -2.70 15.32
C ALA A 49 -3.95 -2.28 16.77
N GLY A 50 -2.85 -1.56 17.05
CA GLY A 50 -2.57 -0.98 18.36
C GLY A 50 -3.56 0.11 18.75
N PHE A 51 -3.79 1.08 17.86
CA PHE A 51 -4.80 2.13 18.08
C PHE A 51 -6.20 1.55 18.24
N ALA A 52 -6.57 0.54 17.43
CA ALA A 52 -7.85 -0.12 17.51
C ALA A 52 -8.10 -0.79 18.88
N ARG A 53 -7.08 -1.42 19.48
CA ARG A 53 -7.18 -1.99 20.83
C ARG A 53 -7.46 -0.95 21.92
N LEU A 54 -7.09 0.31 21.68
CA LEU A 54 -7.36 1.44 22.58
C LEU A 54 -8.67 2.16 22.25
N GLY A 55 -9.44 1.69 21.26
CA GLY A 55 -10.66 2.37 20.79
C GLY A 55 -10.39 3.66 20.01
N LEU A 56 -9.14 3.88 19.56
CA LEU A 56 -8.73 5.10 18.86
C LEU A 56 -8.79 4.92 17.34
N LYS A 57 -9.12 6.02 16.64
CA LYS A 57 -9.10 6.11 15.18
C LYS A 57 -8.13 7.22 14.75
N PRO A 58 -6.87 6.89 14.45
CA PRO A 58 -5.89 7.89 14.06
C PRO A 58 -6.28 8.50 12.71
N VAL A 59 -6.19 9.83 12.61
CA VAL A 59 -6.36 10.58 11.36
C VAL A 59 -4.99 11.17 11.02
N VAL A 60 -4.52 10.93 9.79
CA VAL A 60 -3.24 11.44 9.29
C VAL A 60 -3.53 12.42 8.17
N ALA A 61 -2.94 13.62 8.25
CA ALA A 61 -3.02 14.64 7.22
C ALA A 61 -1.61 14.87 6.66
N ASN A 62 -1.17 14.00 5.74
CA ASN A 62 0.14 14.15 5.13
C ASN A 62 0.11 15.31 4.10
N GLU A 63 1.06 16.22 4.20
CA GLU A 63 1.33 17.24 3.20
C GLU A 63 2.44 16.72 2.28
N LEU A 64 2.16 16.66 0.98
CA LEU A 64 3.12 16.24 -0.03
C LEU A 64 3.46 17.45 -0.90
N GLU A 65 4.61 18.05 -0.63
CA GLU A 65 5.17 19.09 -1.48
C GLU A 65 5.84 18.46 -2.70
N PHE A 66 5.60 19.03 -3.87
CA PHE A 66 6.28 18.65 -5.10
C PHE A 66 6.55 19.91 -5.94
N TYR A 67 7.56 19.81 -6.80
CA TYR A 67 7.96 20.87 -7.72
C TYR A 67 7.95 20.30 -9.14
N LEU A 68 7.45 21.10 -10.09
CA LEU A 68 7.64 20.82 -11.51
C LEU A 68 8.82 21.65 -11.98
N LEU A 69 9.79 20.98 -12.61
CA LEU A 69 10.98 21.61 -13.16
C LEU A 69 10.92 21.56 -14.68
N ASP A 70 11.43 22.60 -15.33
CA ASP A 70 11.65 22.56 -16.78
C ASP A 70 12.80 21.59 -17.08
N PRO A 71 12.61 20.55 -17.91
CA PRO A 71 13.66 19.62 -18.28
C PRO A 71 14.63 20.16 -19.36
N SER A 72 14.43 21.39 -19.87
CA SER A 72 15.27 22.01 -20.91
C SER A 72 16.74 22.20 -20.50
#